data_AF-A0A1S2KCS5-F1
#
_entry.id   AF-A0A1S2KCS5-F1
#
_cell.length_a   1.000
_cell.length_b   1.000
_cell.length_c   1.000
_cell.angle_alpha   90.00
_cell.angle_beta   90.00
_cell.angle_gamma   90.00
#
_symmetry.space_group_name_H-M   'P 1'
#
loop_
_entity.id
_entity.type
_entity.pdbx_description
1 polymer ?
#
loop_
_entity_poly.entity_id
_entity_poly.type
_entity_poly.pdbx_seq_one_letter_code
_entity_poly.pdbx_strand_id
1 'polypeptide(L)'
;MRKVLIANRGEIAVRVARACRDAGIASVAVYADPDRDALHVRAADEAFALGGDTPAASYLDMAKVLQAAKDSGADAVHPGYGFLSENAEFAQAVMDAGLVWIGPPPQAIRDLGDKVAARHIAQRAGAPLVAGTPDPVSGADEVVAFAREHGLPIAIKAAFGGGGRGLKVARTLEEVPELYDSAVREAVAAFGRGECFVERYLDKPRHVETQCLADKHGNVVVVSTRDCSLQRRHQKLVEEAPAPFLTDEQNAELYRASKAILKEAGYVGAGTVEFLVGADGTISFLEVNTRLQVEHPVTEEVTGIDLVREMFRIADGEELGYGDPAVRGHSFEFRINGEDPGRGFLPAPGTVTLFSPPTGPGVRLDAGVESGSVIGPAWDSLLAKLVITGATRQQALERARRALAEFQVEGMATAIPFHRAVVADPAFAPAEGPFTVHTRWIETEFVNEIKPFAAPADAEADEEPGRETVVVEVGGKRLEVSLPTSLGMSLARTGLAAGAKPKRRAKKKAAAAASGDTLASPMQGTIVKVAVEEGQEVDEGDLIVVLEAMKMEQPLNAHKAGTVKGLSAEVGGSVTSGAAICEIKD
;
A
#
# COMPACT_ATOMS: atom_id res chain seq x y z
N MET A 1 -5.41 15.23 25.78
CA MET A 1 -6.10 15.38 24.48
C MET A 1 -7.61 15.22 24.65
N ARG A 2 -8.46 15.88 23.85
CA ARG A 2 -9.94 15.76 23.96
C ARG A 2 -10.65 15.52 22.62
N LYS A 3 -10.15 16.11 21.53
CA LYS A 3 -10.74 15.96 20.19
C LYS A 3 -9.64 15.87 19.13
N VAL A 4 -9.64 14.79 18.37
CA VAL A 4 -8.62 14.47 17.36
C VAL A 4 -9.19 14.65 15.97
N LEU A 5 -8.54 15.48 15.15
CA LEU A 5 -8.74 15.47 13.71
C LEU A 5 -7.89 14.37 13.07
N ILE A 6 -8.52 13.56 12.24
CA ILE A 6 -7.90 12.47 11.51
C ILE A 6 -7.60 12.97 10.09
N ALA A 7 -6.35 13.31 9.81
CA ALA A 7 -5.91 13.86 8.53
C ALA A 7 -5.68 12.76 7.48
N ASN A 8 -6.67 11.88 7.31
CA ASN A 8 -6.58 10.72 6.43
C ASN A 8 -7.98 10.21 6.02
N ARG A 9 -8.03 9.16 5.20
CA ARG A 9 -9.25 8.51 4.69
C ARG A 9 -9.17 6.99 4.81
N GLY A 10 -10.22 6.31 4.37
CA GLY A 10 -10.21 4.85 4.19
C GLY A 10 -10.06 4.09 5.51
N GLU A 11 -9.46 2.90 5.45
CA GLU A 11 -9.41 1.99 6.59
C GLU A 11 -8.70 2.60 7.80
N ILE A 12 -7.59 3.31 7.58
CA ILE A 12 -6.81 3.90 8.68
C ILE A 12 -7.59 4.98 9.42
N ALA A 13 -8.39 5.77 8.71
CA ALA A 13 -9.23 6.76 9.37
C ALA A 13 -10.31 6.09 10.23
N VAL A 14 -10.87 4.96 9.79
CA VAL A 14 -11.77 4.13 10.61
C VAL A 14 -11.04 3.56 11.84
N ARG A 15 -9.83 3.03 11.65
CA ARG A 15 -8.99 2.48 12.74
C ARG A 15 -8.69 3.50 13.82
N VAL A 16 -8.35 4.74 13.44
CA VAL A 16 -8.08 5.83 14.38
C VAL A 16 -9.36 6.33 15.04
N ALA A 17 -10.47 6.46 14.31
CA ALA A 17 -11.76 6.84 14.88
C ALA A 17 -12.25 5.84 15.95
N ARG A 18 -12.07 4.54 15.70
CA ARG A 18 -12.34 3.49 16.70
C ARG A 18 -11.46 3.64 17.94
N ALA A 19 -10.15 3.87 17.77
CA ALA A 19 -9.24 4.11 18.90
C ALA A 19 -9.65 5.33 19.74
N CYS A 20 -10.07 6.41 19.07
CA CYS A 20 -10.57 7.62 19.75
C CYS A 20 -11.80 7.28 20.60
N ARG A 21 -12.77 6.56 20.01
CA ARG A 21 -13.98 6.11 20.71
C ARG A 21 -13.67 5.25 21.93
N ASP A 22 -12.76 4.29 21.80
CA ASP A 22 -12.33 3.41 22.90
C ASP A 22 -11.58 4.18 24.01
N ALA A 23 -10.89 5.27 23.65
CA ALA A 23 -10.21 6.16 24.58
C ALA A 23 -11.11 7.28 25.16
N GLY A 24 -12.37 7.38 24.73
CA GLY A 24 -13.28 8.47 25.13
C GLY A 24 -12.89 9.84 24.55
N ILE A 25 -12.18 9.87 23.43
CA ILE A 25 -11.73 11.06 22.70
C ILE A 25 -12.68 11.30 21.52
N ALA A 26 -13.11 12.54 21.32
CA ALA A 26 -13.96 12.89 20.17
C ALA A 26 -13.17 12.84 18.86
N SER A 27 -13.76 12.31 17.80
CA SER A 27 -13.10 12.12 16.51
C SER A 27 -13.67 13.02 15.41
N VAL A 28 -12.80 13.60 14.60
CA VAL A 28 -13.18 14.44 13.44
C VAL A 28 -12.55 13.87 12.18
N ALA A 29 -13.38 13.45 11.23
CA ALA A 29 -12.93 13.07 9.89
C ALA A 29 -12.84 14.28 8.95
N VAL A 30 -11.97 14.19 7.96
CA VAL A 30 -11.99 15.08 6.78
C VAL A 30 -12.27 14.27 5.52
N TYR A 31 -12.86 14.89 4.51
CA TYR A 31 -13.19 14.19 3.26
C TYR A 31 -13.10 15.06 2.00
N ALA A 32 -12.64 14.43 0.91
CA ALA A 32 -12.77 14.93 -0.45
C ALA A 32 -14.21 14.71 -0.97
N ASP A 33 -14.63 15.42 -2.02
CA ASP A 33 -16.01 15.34 -2.54
C ASP A 33 -16.48 13.90 -2.87
N PRO A 34 -15.66 13.03 -3.50
CA PRO A 34 -16.02 11.64 -3.75
C PRO A 34 -16.19 10.78 -2.49
N ASP A 35 -15.60 11.20 -1.36
CA ASP A 35 -15.56 10.45 -0.11
C ASP A 35 -16.69 10.85 0.86
N ARG A 36 -17.63 11.70 0.43
CA ARG A 36 -18.73 12.20 1.28
C ARG A 36 -19.48 11.08 2.01
N ASP A 37 -19.70 9.97 1.34
CA ASP A 37 -20.39 8.79 1.87
C ASP A 37 -19.42 7.65 2.21
N ALA A 38 -18.13 7.94 2.40
CA ALA A 38 -17.15 6.93 2.78
C ALA A 38 -17.33 6.46 4.24
N LEU A 39 -16.86 5.25 4.53
CA LEU A 39 -17.05 4.63 5.84
C LEU A 39 -16.42 5.46 6.98
N HIS A 40 -15.25 6.07 6.75
CA HIS A 40 -14.56 6.87 7.78
C HIS A 40 -15.32 8.14 8.16
N VAL A 41 -16.05 8.74 7.21
CA VAL A 41 -16.90 9.92 7.46
C VAL A 41 -18.03 9.59 8.43
N ARG A 42 -18.60 8.38 8.33
CA ARG A 42 -19.64 7.90 9.25
C ARG A 42 -19.10 7.33 10.56
N ALA A 43 -17.85 6.88 10.58
CA ALA A 43 -17.23 6.28 11.75
C ALA A 43 -16.81 7.33 12.80
N ALA A 44 -16.41 8.52 12.34
CA ALA A 44 -16.07 9.66 13.19
C ALA A 44 -17.32 10.34 13.79
N ASP A 45 -17.13 11.12 14.86
CA ASP A 45 -18.22 11.84 15.53
C ASP A 45 -18.63 13.11 14.77
N GLU A 46 -17.67 13.75 14.10
CA GLU A 46 -17.87 14.90 13.21
C GLU A 46 -17.09 14.71 11.90
N ALA A 47 -17.50 15.40 10.84
CA ALA A 47 -16.79 15.37 9.57
C ALA A 47 -16.83 16.71 8.82
N PHE A 48 -15.72 17.07 8.18
CA PHE A 48 -15.55 18.34 7.46
C PHE A 48 -15.10 18.12 6.01
N ALA A 49 -15.74 18.81 5.08
CA ALA A 49 -15.37 18.75 3.67
C ALA A 49 -14.09 19.56 3.40
N LEU A 50 -13.13 18.96 2.70
CA LEU A 50 -11.98 19.65 2.12
C LEU A 50 -12.31 20.16 0.69
N GLY A 51 -13.32 19.55 0.06
CA GLY A 51 -13.62 19.73 -1.36
C GLY A 51 -12.54 19.13 -2.27
N GLY A 52 -12.81 19.16 -3.57
CA GLY A 52 -11.90 18.58 -4.58
C GLY A 52 -12.03 17.07 -4.68
N ASP A 53 -11.43 16.50 -5.73
CA ASP A 53 -11.57 15.10 -6.13
C ASP A 53 -10.22 14.37 -6.28
N THR A 54 -9.11 15.04 -5.99
CA THR A 54 -7.75 14.51 -6.05
C THR A 54 -7.03 14.67 -4.71
N PRO A 55 -6.00 13.86 -4.40
CA PRO A 55 -5.17 14.04 -3.21
C PRO A 55 -4.63 15.46 -3.04
N ALA A 56 -4.08 16.04 -4.12
CA ALA A 56 -3.47 17.37 -4.12
C ALA A 56 -4.46 18.48 -3.79
N ALA A 57 -5.70 18.39 -4.30
CA ALA A 57 -6.74 19.37 -4.06
C ALA A 57 -7.48 19.16 -2.71
N SER A 58 -7.18 18.10 -1.96
CA SER A 58 -7.90 17.70 -0.74
C SER A 58 -6.95 17.32 0.40
N TYR A 59 -6.66 16.03 0.61
CA TYR A 59 -5.93 15.49 1.77
C TYR A 59 -4.47 15.94 1.87
N LEU A 60 -3.85 16.40 0.78
CA LEU A 60 -2.49 16.97 0.78
C LEU A 60 -2.47 18.49 0.97
N ASP A 61 -3.63 19.15 0.98
CA ASP A 61 -3.74 20.59 1.20
C ASP A 61 -3.70 20.88 2.71
N MET A 62 -2.50 21.18 3.20
CA MET A 62 -2.23 21.48 4.61
C MET A 62 -3.12 22.60 5.15
N ALA A 63 -3.39 23.63 4.34
CA ALA A 63 -4.18 24.79 4.77
C ALA A 63 -5.64 24.38 5.01
N LYS A 64 -6.21 23.56 4.13
CA LYS A 64 -7.57 23.04 4.32
C LYS A 64 -7.68 22.12 5.53
N VAL A 65 -6.70 21.25 5.75
CA VAL A 65 -6.70 20.34 6.91
C VAL A 65 -6.60 21.12 8.22
N LEU A 66 -5.72 22.12 8.30
CA LEU A 66 -5.59 22.99 9.49
C LEU A 66 -6.84 23.84 9.70
N GLN A 67 -7.47 24.32 8.63
CA GLN A 67 -8.74 25.04 8.71
C GLN A 67 -9.86 24.16 9.28
N ALA A 68 -9.96 22.90 8.81
CA ALA A 68 -10.91 21.93 9.38
C ALA A 68 -10.63 21.60 10.85
N ALA A 69 -9.35 21.51 11.26
CA ALA A 69 -8.98 21.30 12.66
C ALA A 69 -9.44 22.47 13.54
N LYS A 70 -9.24 23.69 13.05
CA LYS A 70 -9.68 24.92 13.71
C LYS A 70 -11.20 25.00 13.82
N ASP A 71 -11.93 24.75 12.72
CA ASP A 71 -13.39 24.88 12.68
C ASP A 71 -14.11 23.81 13.51
N SER A 72 -13.54 22.61 13.61
CA SER A 72 -14.05 21.53 14.46
C SER A 72 -13.70 21.69 15.95
N GLY A 73 -12.75 22.57 16.27
CA GLY A 73 -12.19 22.73 17.61
C GLY A 73 -11.40 21.51 18.08
N ALA A 74 -10.81 20.74 17.16
CA ALA A 74 -9.87 19.68 17.49
C ALA A 74 -8.65 20.28 18.21
N ASP A 75 -8.08 19.55 19.18
CA ASP A 75 -6.85 19.94 19.89
C ASP A 75 -5.65 19.07 19.52
N ALA A 76 -5.84 18.06 18.66
CA ALA A 76 -4.77 17.23 18.13
C ALA A 76 -5.05 16.77 16.69
N VAL A 77 -3.99 16.42 15.97
CA VAL A 77 -4.06 15.87 14.61
C VAL A 77 -3.34 14.51 14.56
N HIS A 78 -4.05 13.48 14.13
CA HIS A 78 -3.49 12.17 13.82
C HIS A 78 -3.39 12.02 12.30
N PRO A 79 -2.18 11.86 11.73
CA PRO A 79 -2.03 11.82 10.27
C PRO A 79 -2.30 10.45 9.66
N GLY A 80 -2.34 9.38 10.47
CA GLY A 80 -2.42 8.01 9.96
C GLY A 80 -1.10 7.63 9.27
N TYR A 81 -1.19 7.15 8.03
CA TYR A 81 -0.05 6.84 7.19
C TYR A 81 -0.26 7.35 5.74
N GLY A 82 0.81 7.53 4.97
CA GLY A 82 0.72 8.21 3.69
C GLY A 82 0.29 9.67 3.83
N PHE A 83 -0.14 10.30 2.74
CA PHE A 83 -0.50 11.73 2.69
C PHE A 83 0.53 12.62 3.40
N LEU A 84 0.12 13.29 4.50
CA LEU A 84 0.92 14.26 5.25
C LEU A 84 1.64 13.66 6.47
N SER A 85 1.56 12.33 6.69
CA SER A 85 2.14 11.67 7.88
C SER A 85 3.65 11.78 8.01
N GLU A 86 4.36 11.89 6.90
CA GLU A 86 5.82 12.02 6.85
C GLU A 86 6.23 13.41 6.32
N ASN A 87 5.33 14.39 6.42
CA ASN A 87 5.59 15.76 6.00
C ASN A 87 5.97 16.64 7.20
N ALA A 88 7.24 16.99 7.30
CA ALA A 88 7.77 17.77 8.42
C ALA A 88 7.21 19.19 8.48
N GLU A 89 6.93 19.81 7.32
CA GLU A 89 6.33 21.14 7.25
C GLU A 89 4.90 21.13 7.81
N PHE A 90 4.13 20.08 7.53
CA PHE A 90 2.79 19.90 8.07
C PHE A 90 2.81 19.64 9.57
N ALA A 91 3.68 18.74 10.04
CA ALA A 91 3.87 18.49 11.47
C ALA A 91 4.21 19.80 12.22
N GLN A 92 5.11 20.62 11.65
CA GLN A 92 5.45 21.93 12.21
C GLN A 92 4.24 22.88 12.18
N ALA A 93 3.50 22.94 11.08
CA ALA A 93 2.33 23.82 10.95
C ALA A 93 1.19 23.45 11.92
N VAL A 94 1.00 22.16 12.22
CA VAL A 94 0.08 21.68 13.27
C VAL A 94 0.51 22.22 14.64
N MET A 95 1.80 22.10 14.98
CA MET A 95 2.34 22.61 16.25
C MET A 95 2.25 24.14 16.35
N ASP A 96 2.56 24.86 15.27
CA ASP A 96 2.48 26.32 15.19
C ASP A 96 1.02 26.83 15.32
N ALA A 97 0.05 26.02 14.91
CA ALA A 97 -1.38 26.27 15.11
C ALA A 97 -1.85 25.98 16.56
N GLY A 98 -0.95 25.54 17.45
CA GLY A 98 -1.26 25.20 18.84
C GLY A 98 -1.94 23.84 19.03
N LEU A 99 -1.91 22.98 18.01
CA LEU A 99 -2.48 21.63 18.03
C LEU A 99 -1.39 20.62 18.42
N VAL A 100 -1.78 19.53 19.07
CA VAL A 100 -0.89 18.40 19.33
C VAL A 100 -0.70 17.57 18.05
N TRP A 101 0.54 17.47 17.58
CA TRP A 101 0.91 16.52 16.53
C TRP A 101 1.07 15.12 17.13
N ILE A 102 0.30 14.14 16.62
CA ILE A 102 0.37 12.75 17.05
C ILE A 102 1.29 11.98 16.10
N GLY A 103 2.60 12.10 16.34
CA GLY A 103 3.65 11.50 15.53
C GLY A 103 5.04 11.99 15.95
N PRO A 104 6.08 11.64 15.18
CA PRO A 104 7.45 12.09 15.46
C PRO A 104 7.62 13.59 15.25
N PRO A 105 8.60 14.22 15.94
CA PRO A 105 8.84 15.64 15.81
C PRO A 105 9.30 16.00 14.37
N PRO A 106 9.01 17.22 13.89
CA PRO A 106 9.35 17.65 12.52
C PRO A 106 10.81 17.42 12.14
N GLN A 107 11.74 17.62 13.08
CA GLN A 107 13.16 17.41 12.83
C GLN A 107 13.51 15.94 12.58
N ALA A 108 12.95 15.01 13.37
CA ALA A 108 13.16 13.58 13.15
C ALA A 108 12.57 13.12 11.80
N ILE A 109 11.44 13.69 11.37
CA ILE A 109 10.87 13.44 10.05
C ILE A 109 11.84 13.89 8.94
N ARG A 110 12.43 15.08 9.05
CA ARG A 110 13.42 15.58 8.07
C ARG A 110 14.67 14.70 8.03
N ASP A 111 15.25 14.43 9.20
CA ASP A 111 16.53 13.74 9.30
C ASP A 111 16.45 12.28 8.87
N LEU A 112 15.32 11.62 9.12
CA LEU A 112 15.11 10.23 8.71
C LEU A 112 14.54 10.10 7.30
N GLY A 113 13.87 11.14 6.77
CA GLY A 113 13.41 11.19 5.38
C GLY A 113 14.51 11.49 4.36
N ASP A 114 15.63 12.08 4.80
CA ASP A 114 16.83 12.24 3.98
C ASP A 114 17.74 11.00 4.11
N LYS A 115 18.00 10.32 2.97
CA LYS A 115 18.79 9.08 2.95
C LYS A 115 20.21 9.24 3.49
N VAL A 116 20.85 10.38 3.23
CA VAL A 116 22.23 10.64 3.65
C VAL A 116 22.25 10.91 5.16
N ALA A 117 21.35 11.75 5.64
CA ALA A 117 21.21 12.03 7.07
C ALA A 117 20.82 10.76 7.85
N ALA A 118 19.87 9.97 7.36
CA ALA A 118 19.46 8.70 7.95
C ALA A 118 20.62 7.69 7.99
N ARG A 119 21.42 7.58 6.92
CA ARG A 119 22.63 6.73 6.90
C ARG A 119 23.66 7.18 7.93
N HIS A 120 23.91 8.48 8.06
CA HIS A 120 24.82 9.00 9.09
C HIS A 120 24.31 8.75 10.51
N ILE A 121 23.01 8.88 10.76
CA ILE A 121 22.37 8.50 12.04
C ILE A 121 22.59 7.01 12.31
N ALA A 122 22.30 6.15 11.33
CA ALA A 122 22.49 4.71 11.44
C ALA A 122 23.96 4.34 11.75
N GLN A 123 24.92 4.98 11.08
CA GLN A 123 26.35 4.79 11.35
C GLN A 123 26.74 5.19 12.78
N ARG A 124 26.30 6.37 13.26
CA ARG A 124 26.59 6.82 14.64
C ARG A 124 25.91 5.93 15.69
N ALA A 125 24.72 5.43 15.39
CA ALA A 125 24.00 4.44 16.20
C ALA A 125 24.65 3.03 16.15
N GLY A 126 25.66 2.84 15.30
CA GLY A 126 26.31 1.54 15.08
C GLY A 126 25.36 0.50 14.50
N ALA A 127 24.37 0.91 13.70
CA ALA A 127 23.45 0.00 13.04
C ALA A 127 24.18 -0.85 11.98
N PRO A 128 23.73 -2.08 11.74
CA PRO A 128 24.35 -2.93 10.73
C PRO A 128 24.05 -2.36 9.35
N LEU A 129 25.09 -2.18 8.52
CA LEU A 129 24.99 -1.63 7.18
C LEU A 129 25.77 -2.53 6.23
N VAL A 130 25.21 -2.80 5.04
CA VAL A 130 26.02 -3.38 3.97
C VAL A 130 27.16 -2.44 3.59
N ALA A 131 28.27 -3.03 3.13
CA ALA A 131 29.36 -2.29 2.53
C ALA A 131 28.80 -1.38 1.44
N GLY A 132 29.18 -0.11 1.48
CA GLY A 132 28.77 0.88 0.49
C GLY A 132 29.62 2.13 0.61
N THR A 133 29.65 2.92 -0.45
CA THR A 133 30.46 4.14 -0.48
C THR A 133 29.95 5.14 0.56
N PRO A 134 30.86 5.86 1.25
CA PRO A 134 30.46 6.86 2.25
C PRO A 134 29.85 8.10 1.59
N ASP A 135 30.37 8.48 0.42
CA ASP A 135 29.97 9.63 -0.39
C ASP A 135 29.47 9.17 -1.77
N PRO A 136 28.74 10.03 -2.50
CA PRO A 136 28.38 9.75 -3.89
C PRO A 136 29.63 9.48 -4.73
N VAL A 137 29.57 8.47 -5.59
CA VAL A 137 30.67 8.15 -6.50
C VAL A 137 30.81 9.22 -7.59
N SER A 138 32.03 9.47 -8.04
CA SER A 138 32.32 10.44 -9.10
C SER A 138 32.13 9.89 -10.52
N GLY A 139 32.08 8.57 -10.67
CA GLY A 139 31.92 7.90 -11.97
C GLY A 139 31.97 6.38 -11.92
N ALA A 140 31.72 5.73 -13.05
CA ALA A 140 31.67 4.27 -13.19
C ALA A 140 32.95 3.55 -12.75
N ASP A 141 34.12 4.18 -12.89
CA ASP A 141 35.40 3.56 -12.47
C ASP A 141 35.48 3.32 -10.96
N GLU A 142 34.93 4.23 -10.15
CA GLU A 142 34.82 4.04 -8.69
C GLU A 142 33.84 2.92 -8.35
N VAL A 143 32.76 2.77 -9.13
CA VAL A 143 31.80 1.67 -8.99
C VAL A 143 32.46 0.33 -9.30
N VAL A 144 33.27 0.26 -10.36
CA VAL A 144 34.06 -0.94 -10.72
C VAL A 144 35.09 -1.26 -9.64
N ALA A 145 35.79 -0.26 -9.11
CA ALA A 145 36.74 -0.45 -8.02
C ALA A 145 36.04 -1.02 -6.77
N PHE A 146 34.90 -0.45 -6.38
CA PHE A 146 34.07 -0.94 -5.29
C PHE A 146 33.63 -2.40 -5.51
N ALA A 147 33.15 -2.74 -6.72
CA ALA A 147 32.73 -4.10 -7.06
C ALA A 147 33.89 -5.12 -7.00
N ARG A 148 35.12 -4.70 -7.33
CA ARG A 148 36.31 -5.56 -7.21
C ARG A 148 36.71 -5.80 -5.76
N GLU A 149 36.54 -4.81 -4.89
CA GLU A 149 36.87 -4.91 -3.47
C GLU A 149 35.83 -5.71 -2.68
N HIS A 150 34.54 -5.41 -2.88
CA HIS A 150 33.44 -5.94 -2.07
C HIS A 150 32.68 -7.10 -2.72
N GLY A 151 33.01 -7.40 -3.97
CA GLY A 151 32.36 -8.44 -4.77
C GLY A 151 31.05 -7.99 -5.42
N LEU A 152 30.57 -8.83 -6.33
CA LEU A 152 29.29 -8.69 -7.03
C LEU A 152 28.24 -9.63 -6.42
N PRO A 153 26.93 -9.34 -6.58
CA PRO A 153 26.35 -8.17 -7.24
C PRO A 153 26.41 -6.89 -6.38
N ILE A 154 26.35 -5.73 -7.05
CA ILE A 154 26.27 -4.41 -6.41
C ILE A 154 25.02 -3.65 -6.86
N ALA A 155 24.54 -2.75 -6.02
CA ALA A 155 23.44 -1.85 -6.31
C ALA A 155 23.95 -0.41 -6.45
N ILE A 156 23.62 0.21 -7.57
CA ILE A 156 23.83 1.64 -7.83
C ILE A 156 22.51 2.33 -7.50
N LYS A 157 22.54 3.30 -6.59
CA LYS A 157 21.36 3.99 -6.07
C LYS A 157 21.50 5.50 -6.23
N ALA A 158 20.46 6.16 -6.70
CA ALA A 158 20.37 7.61 -6.64
C ALA A 158 20.44 8.11 -5.17
N ALA A 159 21.21 9.18 -4.95
CA ALA A 159 21.35 9.85 -3.66
C ALA A 159 20.03 10.45 -3.16
N PHE A 160 19.21 10.93 -4.09
CA PHE A 160 17.91 11.55 -3.83
C PHE A 160 16.79 10.70 -4.40
N GLY A 161 15.63 10.73 -3.75
CA GLY A 161 14.43 10.00 -4.17
C GLY A 161 14.14 8.72 -3.38
N GLY A 162 12.87 8.30 -3.32
CA GLY A 162 12.41 7.09 -2.60
C GLY A 162 11.76 6.06 -3.53
N GLY A 163 11.41 4.88 -2.99
CA GLY A 163 10.59 3.88 -3.69
C GLY A 163 11.28 3.09 -4.81
N GLY A 164 12.61 2.92 -4.76
CA GLY A 164 13.36 2.09 -5.72
C GLY A 164 13.66 2.73 -7.08
N ARG A 165 13.23 3.97 -7.33
CA ARG A 165 13.57 4.73 -8.55
C ARG A 165 15.08 5.01 -8.62
N GLY A 166 15.69 4.80 -9.77
CA GLY A 166 17.13 4.96 -10.00
C GLY A 166 18.00 3.82 -9.44
N LEU A 167 17.41 2.70 -8.99
CA LEU A 167 18.16 1.52 -8.55
C LEU A 167 18.56 0.68 -9.77
N LYS A 168 19.86 0.44 -9.94
CA LYS A 168 20.40 -0.51 -10.93
C LYS A 168 21.22 -1.57 -10.22
N VAL A 169 21.07 -2.83 -10.61
CA VAL A 169 21.82 -3.95 -10.02
C VAL A 169 22.79 -4.48 -11.06
N ALA A 170 24.09 -4.29 -10.82
CA ALA A 170 25.14 -4.84 -11.66
C ALA A 170 25.52 -6.24 -11.14
N ARG A 171 25.46 -7.24 -12.02
CA ARG A 171 25.80 -8.64 -11.73
C ARG A 171 27.14 -9.06 -12.31
N THR A 172 27.61 -8.36 -13.34
CA THR A 172 28.95 -8.49 -13.91
C THR A 172 29.63 -7.11 -13.99
N LEU A 173 30.97 -7.08 -14.12
CA LEU A 173 31.73 -5.82 -14.11
C LEU A 173 31.50 -5.01 -15.39
N GLU A 174 31.20 -5.71 -16.49
CA GLU A 174 31.02 -5.17 -17.83
C GLU A 174 29.76 -4.30 -17.94
N GLU A 175 28.75 -4.57 -17.11
CA GLU A 175 27.46 -3.86 -17.07
C GLU A 175 27.56 -2.53 -16.32
N VAL A 176 28.56 -2.39 -15.45
CA VAL A 176 28.66 -1.28 -14.48
C VAL A 176 28.63 0.10 -15.17
N PRO A 177 29.40 0.36 -16.24
CA PRO A 177 29.38 1.68 -16.87
C PRO A 177 28.01 2.07 -17.42
N GLU A 178 27.34 1.14 -18.11
CA GLU A 178 26.02 1.39 -18.69
C GLU A 178 24.93 1.58 -17.62
N LEU A 179 24.95 0.73 -16.59
CA LEU A 179 24.00 0.82 -15.48
C LEU A 179 24.22 2.09 -14.66
N TYR A 180 25.46 2.52 -14.44
CA TYR A 180 25.76 3.79 -13.77
C TYR A 180 25.20 4.97 -14.55
N ASP A 181 25.52 5.09 -15.84
CA ASP A 181 25.03 6.17 -16.69
C ASP A 181 23.49 6.18 -16.76
N SER A 182 22.87 4.99 -16.81
CA SER A 182 21.42 4.87 -16.73
C SER A 182 20.86 5.37 -15.41
N ALA A 183 21.47 5.04 -14.27
CA ALA A 183 21.03 5.48 -12.96
C ALA A 183 21.13 7.01 -12.83
N VAL A 184 22.24 7.60 -13.29
CA VAL A 184 22.46 9.05 -13.31
C VAL A 184 21.41 9.76 -14.14
N ARG A 185 21.13 9.29 -15.37
CA ARG A 185 20.10 9.90 -16.24
C ARG A 185 18.71 9.86 -15.59
N GLU A 186 18.36 8.73 -14.99
CA GLU A 186 17.08 8.57 -14.29
C GLU A 186 16.97 9.49 -13.07
N ALA A 187 18.04 9.58 -12.28
CA ALA A 187 18.12 10.48 -11.12
C ALA A 187 18.02 11.96 -11.52
N VAL A 188 18.70 12.38 -12.59
CA VAL A 188 18.60 13.75 -13.12
C VAL A 188 17.19 14.05 -13.61
N ALA A 189 16.59 13.13 -14.37
CA ALA A 189 15.23 13.32 -14.89
C ALA A 189 14.19 13.42 -13.77
N ALA A 190 14.33 12.61 -12.71
CA ALA A 190 13.38 12.55 -11.62
C ALA A 190 13.59 13.63 -10.55
N PHE A 191 14.85 13.98 -10.23
CA PHE A 191 15.21 14.79 -9.06
C PHE A 191 16.09 15.99 -9.37
N GLY A 192 16.45 16.21 -10.64
CA GLY A 192 17.35 17.29 -11.07
C GLY A 192 18.82 17.12 -10.64
N ARG A 193 19.15 16.01 -9.96
CA ARG A 193 20.49 15.70 -9.44
C ARG A 193 20.86 14.26 -9.78
N GLY A 194 22.09 14.06 -10.29
CA GLY A 194 22.58 12.77 -10.78
C GLY A 194 23.47 11.99 -9.81
N GLU A 195 23.64 12.47 -8.58
CA GLU A 195 24.51 11.85 -7.59
C GLU A 195 24.03 10.43 -7.25
N CYS A 196 24.95 9.46 -7.24
CA CYS A 196 24.65 8.06 -7.00
C CYS A 196 25.64 7.47 -5.98
N PHE A 197 25.18 6.50 -5.19
CA PHE A 197 25.98 5.69 -4.28
C PHE A 197 26.02 4.24 -4.75
N VAL A 198 27.02 3.50 -4.27
CA VAL A 198 27.13 2.06 -4.53
C VAL A 198 27.13 1.32 -3.22
N GLU A 199 26.40 0.22 -3.16
CA GLU A 199 26.41 -0.71 -2.03
C GLU A 199 26.41 -2.16 -2.53
N ARG A 200 26.85 -3.08 -1.66
CA ARG A 200 26.70 -4.51 -1.92
C ARG A 200 25.21 -4.84 -2.02
N TYR A 201 24.83 -5.54 -3.08
CA TYR A 201 23.45 -5.99 -3.26
C TYR A 201 23.23 -7.31 -2.52
N LEU A 202 22.19 -7.36 -1.68
CA LEU A 202 21.73 -8.60 -1.07
C LEU A 202 20.80 -9.30 -2.07
N ASP A 203 21.22 -10.46 -2.57
CA ASP A 203 20.37 -11.29 -3.45
C ASP A 203 19.36 -12.08 -2.62
N LYS A 204 18.11 -12.15 -3.10
CA LYS A 204 16.97 -12.77 -2.41
C LYS A 204 16.83 -12.37 -0.93
N PRO A 205 16.86 -11.06 -0.59
CA PRO A 205 16.79 -10.66 0.80
C PRO A 205 15.36 -10.78 1.32
N ARG A 206 15.24 -11.04 2.61
CA ARG A 206 14.01 -10.86 3.38
C ARG A 206 13.91 -9.41 3.85
N HIS A 207 12.71 -8.85 3.80
CA HIS A 207 12.42 -7.53 4.35
C HIS A 207 11.88 -7.73 5.76
N VAL A 208 12.69 -7.39 6.76
CA VAL A 208 12.35 -7.52 8.18
C VAL A 208 12.36 -6.15 8.82
N GLU A 209 11.41 -5.89 9.70
CA GLU A 209 11.27 -4.61 10.34
C GLU A 209 10.93 -4.74 11.82
N THR A 210 11.17 -3.67 12.58
CA THR A 210 10.82 -3.59 14.00
C THR A 210 9.80 -2.48 14.24
N GLN A 211 8.66 -2.83 14.82
CA GLN A 211 7.73 -1.85 15.36
C GLN A 211 8.32 -1.23 16.61
N CYS A 212 8.42 0.08 16.65
CA CYS A 212 8.93 0.79 17.81
C CYS A 212 7.91 1.79 18.34
N LEU A 213 8.01 2.06 19.64
CA LEU A 213 7.40 3.20 20.31
C LEU A 213 8.48 3.96 21.05
N ALA A 214 8.49 5.28 20.93
CA ALA A 214 9.39 6.16 21.66
C ALA A 214 8.60 7.26 22.38
N ASP A 215 8.87 7.50 23.66
CA ASP A 215 8.24 8.59 24.40
C ASP A 215 9.14 9.83 24.49
N LYS A 216 8.59 10.93 25.04
CA LYS A 216 9.32 12.19 25.24
C LYS A 216 10.36 12.11 26.36
N HIS A 217 10.45 10.99 27.06
CA HIS A 217 11.31 10.77 28.24
C HIS A 217 12.54 9.93 27.90
N GLY A 218 12.75 9.62 26.62
CA GLY A 218 13.92 8.90 26.11
C GLY A 218 13.78 7.37 26.16
N ASN A 219 12.61 6.85 26.52
CA ASN A 219 12.34 5.43 26.45
C ASN A 219 12.03 5.03 25.01
N VAL A 220 12.61 3.91 24.57
CA VAL A 220 12.32 3.30 23.28
C VAL A 220 12.10 1.81 23.49
N VAL A 221 10.93 1.35 23.05
CA VAL A 221 10.49 -0.04 23.13
C VAL A 221 10.36 -0.60 21.72
N VAL A 222 10.87 -1.81 21.50
CA VAL A 222 10.58 -2.58 20.29
C VAL A 222 9.42 -3.51 20.63
N VAL A 223 8.27 -3.27 20.00
CA VAL A 223 7.01 -3.95 20.30
C VAL A 223 6.99 -5.35 19.68
N SER A 224 7.40 -5.48 18.41
CA SER A 224 7.56 -6.77 17.73
C SER A 224 8.43 -6.59 16.50
N THR A 225 8.99 -7.68 15.99
CA THR A 225 9.46 -7.77 14.60
C THR A 225 8.31 -8.10 13.66
N ARG A 226 8.45 -7.76 12.38
CA ARG A 226 7.58 -8.21 11.29
C ARG A 226 8.42 -8.63 10.09
N ASP A 227 7.96 -9.63 9.35
CA ASP A 227 8.47 -9.96 8.03
C ASP A 227 7.47 -9.49 6.97
N CYS A 228 7.96 -8.68 6.04
CA CYS A 228 7.20 -8.09 4.94
C CYS A 228 7.80 -8.49 3.58
N SER A 229 8.47 -9.63 3.52
CA SER A 229 9.21 -10.09 2.33
C SER A 229 8.29 -10.38 1.15
N LEU A 230 7.03 -10.75 1.41
CA LEU A 230 6.06 -11.01 0.36
C LEU A 230 5.48 -9.69 -0.15
N GLN A 231 6.13 -9.17 -1.17
CA GLN A 231 5.82 -7.90 -1.81
C GLN A 231 5.89 -8.03 -3.33
N ARG A 232 5.14 -7.18 -4.03
CA ARG A 232 5.20 -7.01 -5.50
C ARG A 232 5.78 -5.65 -5.82
N ARG A 233 6.89 -5.58 -6.55
CA ARG A 233 7.52 -4.31 -6.98
C ARG A 233 7.57 -3.27 -5.86
N HIS A 234 8.04 -3.68 -4.69
CA HIS A 234 8.14 -2.87 -3.45
C HIS A 234 6.80 -2.51 -2.76
N GLN A 235 5.67 -3.05 -3.21
CA GLN A 235 4.39 -2.98 -2.50
C GLN A 235 4.19 -4.23 -1.65
N LYS A 236 4.20 -4.08 -0.33
CA LYS A 236 3.91 -5.17 0.63
C LYS A 236 2.49 -5.71 0.40
N LEU A 237 2.33 -7.03 0.39
CA LEU A 237 1.04 -7.71 0.16
C LEU A 237 0.66 -8.67 1.29
N VAL A 238 1.65 -9.35 1.88
CA VAL A 238 1.47 -10.19 3.06
C VAL A 238 2.56 -9.90 4.06
N GLU A 239 2.15 -9.66 5.29
CA GLU A 239 3.01 -9.36 6.43
C GLU A 239 2.79 -10.38 7.53
N GLU A 240 3.83 -10.70 8.29
CA GLU A 240 3.70 -11.61 9.43
C GLU A 240 4.49 -11.17 10.66
N ALA A 241 3.92 -11.40 11.84
CA ALA A 241 4.54 -11.13 13.13
C ALA A 241 4.43 -12.35 14.06
N PRO A 242 5.47 -12.64 14.87
CA PRO A 242 6.83 -12.09 14.75
C PRO A 242 7.49 -12.51 13.43
N ALA A 243 8.57 -11.84 13.05
CA ALA A 243 9.36 -12.26 11.88
C ALA A 243 9.93 -13.68 12.15
N PRO A 244 9.55 -14.71 11.35
CA PRO A 244 9.94 -16.07 11.67
C PRO A 244 11.40 -16.36 11.25
N PHE A 245 11.97 -17.45 11.74
CA PHE A 245 13.27 -17.98 11.28
C PHE A 245 14.47 -17.04 11.43
N LEU A 246 14.39 -16.04 12.30
CA LEU A 246 15.55 -15.25 12.72
C LEU A 246 16.26 -15.97 13.88
N THR A 247 17.58 -15.92 13.92
CA THR A 247 18.32 -16.38 15.10
C THR A 247 18.14 -15.40 16.27
N ASP A 248 18.46 -15.85 17.48
CA ASP A 248 18.40 -14.99 18.68
C ASP A 248 19.36 -13.80 18.56
N GLU A 249 20.54 -14.00 17.97
CA GLU A 249 21.50 -12.92 17.72
C GLU A 249 20.98 -11.91 16.70
N GLN A 250 20.33 -12.37 15.62
CA GLN A 250 19.73 -11.48 14.64
C GLN A 250 18.60 -10.65 15.27
N ASN A 251 17.73 -11.28 16.05
CA ASN A 251 16.68 -10.56 16.79
C ASN A 251 17.28 -9.53 17.76
N ALA A 252 18.29 -9.92 18.55
CA ALA A 252 18.94 -9.01 19.48
C ALA A 252 19.57 -7.79 18.77
N GLU A 253 20.19 -8.01 17.61
CA GLU A 253 20.81 -6.96 16.81
C GLU A 253 19.78 -5.99 16.21
N LEU A 254 18.67 -6.51 15.67
CA LEU A 254 17.55 -5.69 15.20
C LEU A 254 17.02 -4.79 16.32
N TYR A 255 16.79 -5.36 17.52
CA TYR A 255 16.26 -4.61 18.66
C TYR A 255 17.24 -3.53 19.12
N ARG A 256 18.52 -3.86 19.25
CA ARG A 256 19.58 -2.93 19.66
C ARG A 256 19.71 -1.78 18.64
N ALA A 257 19.82 -2.11 17.36
CA ALA A 257 20.00 -1.12 16.29
C ALA A 257 18.80 -0.16 16.22
N SER A 258 17.57 -0.68 16.24
CA SER A 258 16.36 0.15 16.18
C SER A 258 16.26 1.12 17.35
N LYS A 259 16.54 0.66 18.57
CA LYS A 259 16.56 1.54 19.74
C LYS A 259 17.63 2.61 19.65
N ALA A 260 18.82 2.25 19.17
CA ALA A 260 19.93 3.19 19.02
C ALA A 260 19.62 4.26 17.97
N ILE A 261 19.10 3.87 16.80
CA ILE A 261 18.71 4.78 15.71
C ILE A 261 17.65 5.77 16.19
N LEU A 262 16.58 5.29 16.83
CA LEU A 262 15.48 6.17 17.24
C LEU A 262 15.88 7.12 18.36
N LYS A 263 16.77 6.70 19.27
CA LYS A 263 17.34 7.59 20.30
C LYS A 263 18.23 8.66 19.68
N GLU A 264 19.12 8.27 18.76
CA GLU A 264 20.01 9.20 18.05
C GLU A 264 19.22 10.24 17.24
N ALA A 265 18.09 9.82 16.64
CA ALA A 265 17.21 10.71 15.87
C ALA A 265 16.27 11.59 16.72
N GLY A 266 16.24 11.42 18.05
CA GLY A 266 15.29 12.12 18.91
C GLY A 266 13.82 11.79 18.58
N TYR A 267 13.56 10.54 18.20
CA TYR A 267 12.25 10.10 17.73
C TYR A 267 11.20 10.06 18.86
N VAL A 268 9.93 10.33 18.51
CA VAL A 268 8.78 10.24 19.43
C VAL A 268 7.58 9.62 18.69
N GLY A 269 6.73 8.88 19.39
CA GLY A 269 5.56 8.22 18.83
C GLY A 269 5.87 6.83 18.26
N ALA A 270 5.00 6.34 17.38
CA ALA A 270 5.20 5.08 16.69
C ALA A 270 6.08 5.27 15.45
N GLY A 271 7.00 4.34 15.23
CA GLY A 271 7.88 4.32 14.06
C GLY A 271 8.30 2.90 13.72
N THR A 272 8.77 2.70 12.50
CA THR A 272 9.26 1.38 12.07
C THR A 272 10.64 1.51 11.46
N VAL A 273 11.58 0.73 11.97
CA VAL A 273 12.94 0.62 11.43
C VAL A 273 12.96 -0.61 10.52
N GLU A 274 13.30 -0.41 9.26
CA GLU A 274 13.30 -1.44 8.22
C GLU A 274 14.73 -1.94 7.95
N PHE A 275 14.84 -3.25 7.71
CA PHE A 275 16.08 -3.96 7.46
C PHE A 275 15.93 -4.95 6.30
N LEU A 276 17.05 -5.22 5.65
CA LEU A 276 17.20 -6.35 4.75
C LEU A 276 18.02 -7.44 5.45
N VAL A 277 17.54 -8.68 5.41
CA VAL A 277 18.25 -9.86 5.91
C VAL A 277 18.61 -10.74 4.72
N GLY A 278 19.91 -10.87 4.45
CA GLY A 278 20.45 -11.71 3.39
C GLY A 278 20.43 -13.20 3.74
N ALA A 279 20.49 -14.05 2.72
CA ALA A 279 20.54 -15.51 2.89
C ALA A 279 21.80 -15.99 3.65
N ASP A 280 22.88 -15.20 3.64
CA ASP A 280 24.10 -15.43 4.42
C ASP A 280 24.00 -14.95 5.87
N GLY A 281 22.83 -14.46 6.29
CA GLY A 281 22.57 -13.93 7.62
C GLY A 281 22.92 -12.45 7.80
N THR A 282 23.48 -11.79 6.78
CA THR A 282 23.82 -10.35 6.83
C THR A 282 22.57 -9.52 7.08
N ILE A 283 22.62 -8.63 8.06
CA ILE A 283 21.58 -7.63 8.32
C ILE A 283 22.06 -6.29 7.76
N SER A 284 21.17 -5.54 7.11
CA SER A 284 21.43 -4.16 6.72
C SER A 284 20.23 -3.30 7.06
N PHE A 285 20.47 -2.19 7.76
CA PHE A 285 19.53 -1.09 7.87
C PHE A 285 19.14 -0.59 6.47
N LEU A 286 17.85 -0.36 6.27
CA LEU A 286 17.28 0.17 5.04
C LEU A 286 16.84 1.62 5.24
N GLU A 287 15.84 1.85 6.09
CA GLU A 287 15.29 3.16 6.39
C GLU A 287 14.46 3.17 7.69
N VAL A 288 13.99 4.34 8.09
CA VAL A 288 12.99 4.49 9.16
C VAL A 288 11.75 5.14 8.58
N ASN A 289 10.61 4.48 8.70
CA ASN A 289 9.33 5.06 8.36
C ASN A 289 8.80 5.84 9.56
N THR A 290 8.61 7.14 9.37
CA THR A 290 8.37 8.10 10.46
C THR A 290 6.88 8.23 10.81
N ARG A 291 6.21 7.08 10.89
CA ARG A 291 4.75 6.98 11.04
C ARG A 291 4.33 5.60 11.56
N LEU A 292 3.05 5.46 11.87
CA LEU A 292 2.41 4.15 12.01
C LEU A 292 2.49 3.40 10.67
N GLN A 293 2.83 2.11 10.70
CA GLN A 293 2.80 1.26 9.50
C GLN A 293 1.40 0.70 9.23
N VAL A 294 1.13 0.35 7.98
CA VAL A 294 -0.16 -0.22 7.56
C VAL A 294 -0.41 -1.53 8.30
N GLU A 295 0.64 -2.35 8.35
CA GLU A 295 0.81 -3.67 8.94
C GLU A 295 1.03 -3.67 10.46
N HIS A 296 0.77 -2.56 11.13
CA HIS A 296 0.78 -2.53 12.59
C HIS A 296 -0.16 -3.54 13.27
N PRO A 297 -1.33 -3.95 12.70
CA PRO A 297 -2.23 -4.91 13.35
C PRO A 297 -1.59 -6.25 13.70
N VAL A 298 -0.68 -6.80 12.86
CA VAL A 298 -0.01 -8.06 13.21
C VAL A 298 0.83 -7.93 14.48
N THR A 299 1.42 -6.75 14.71
CA THR A 299 2.12 -6.44 15.97
C THR A 299 1.15 -6.33 17.15
N GLU A 300 0.00 -5.69 16.96
CA GLU A 300 -1.03 -5.58 18.01
C GLU A 300 -1.56 -6.95 18.43
N GLU A 301 -1.83 -7.84 17.46
CA GLU A 301 -2.39 -9.17 17.72
C GLU A 301 -1.45 -10.05 18.56
N VAL A 302 -0.14 -9.99 18.25
CA VAL A 302 0.87 -10.81 18.93
C VAL A 302 1.39 -10.21 20.23
N THR A 303 1.03 -8.97 20.58
CA THR A 303 1.48 -8.34 21.85
C THR A 303 0.33 -7.92 22.75
N GLY A 304 -0.83 -7.61 22.17
CA GLY A 304 -1.97 -7.01 22.87
C GLY A 304 -1.84 -5.51 23.11
N ILE A 305 -0.85 -4.84 22.52
CA ILE A 305 -0.68 -3.39 22.62
C ILE A 305 -1.45 -2.72 21.48
N ASP A 306 -2.35 -1.80 21.83
CA ASP A 306 -3.02 -0.93 20.86
C ASP A 306 -2.09 0.25 20.54
N LEU A 307 -1.47 0.22 19.36
CA LEU A 307 -0.43 1.18 18.98
C LEU A 307 -1.00 2.59 18.79
N VAL A 308 -2.24 2.71 18.30
CA VAL A 308 -2.88 4.03 18.14
C VAL A 308 -3.19 4.65 19.50
N ARG A 309 -3.60 3.85 20.48
CA ARG A 309 -3.79 4.36 21.85
C ARG A 309 -2.48 4.74 22.52
N GLU A 310 -1.41 3.97 22.32
CA GLU A 310 -0.08 4.35 22.79
C GLU A 310 0.40 5.66 22.14
N MET A 311 0.12 5.87 20.85
CA MET A 311 0.39 7.15 20.19
C MET A 311 -0.35 8.32 20.86
N PHE A 312 -1.59 8.15 21.31
CA PHE A 312 -2.30 9.18 22.07
C PHE A 312 -1.64 9.47 23.42
N ARG A 313 -1.30 8.42 24.18
CA ARG A 313 -0.62 8.54 25.49
C ARG A 313 0.72 9.27 25.37
N ILE A 314 1.53 8.86 24.40
CA ILE A 314 2.84 9.50 24.11
C ILE A 314 2.66 10.96 23.69
N ALA A 315 1.66 11.26 22.85
CA ALA A 315 1.38 12.62 22.42
C ALA A 315 0.96 13.52 23.60
N ASP A 316 0.19 12.98 24.55
CA ASP A 316 -0.16 13.62 25.83
C ASP A 316 1.02 13.70 26.83
N GLY A 317 2.18 13.15 26.48
CA GLY A 317 3.42 13.26 27.24
C GLY A 317 3.58 12.21 28.33
N GLU A 318 2.80 11.13 28.30
CA GLU A 318 2.99 9.99 29.21
C GLU A 318 4.27 9.21 28.89
N GLU A 319 4.82 8.55 29.91
CA GLU A 319 5.85 7.53 29.76
C GLU A 319 5.24 6.20 29.30
N LEU A 320 6.00 5.41 28.52
CA LEU A 320 5.57 4.07 28.12
C LEU A 320 5.28 3.18 29.34
N GLY A 321 6.17 3.17 30.32
CA GLY A 321 6.02 2.43 31.57
C GLY A 321 6.25 0.91 31.46
N TYR A 322 6.73 0.41 30.32
CA TYR A 322 7.06 -0.99 30.09
C TYR A 322 8.29 -1.15 29.18
N GLY A 323 8.91 -2.34 29.19
CA GLY A 323 10.03 -2.70 28.31
C GLY A 323 9.57 -3.40 27.03
N ASP A 324 10.44 -4.15 26.36
CA ASP A 324 10.02 -4.92 25.18
C ASP A 324 9.00 -6.01 25.59
N PRO A 325 7.77 -6.00 25.04
CA PRO A 325 6.74 -6.95 25.43
C PRO A 325 7.06 -8.35 24.91
N ALA A 326 6.61 -9.37 25.64
CA ALA A 326 6.68 -10.74 25.15
C ALA A 326 5.68 -10.95 24.01
N VAL A 327 6.15 -11.55 22.92
CA VAL A 327 5.33 -11.90 21.77
C VAL A 327 4.59 -13.22 22.04
N ARG A 328 3.30 -13.29 21.65
CA ARG A 328 2.44 -14.47 21.77
C ARG A 328 1.86 -14.87 20.42
N GLY A 329 1.87 -16.17 20.13
CA GLY A 329 1.30 -16.70 18.91
C GLY A 329 2.01 -16.19 17.64
N HIS A 330 1.25 -16.15 16.55
CA HIS A 330 1.69 -15.69 15.24
C HIS A 330 0.52 -15.05 14.51
N SER A 331 0.76 -13.97 13.78
CA SER A 331 -0.25 -13.26 13.02
C SER A 331 0.20 -13.02 11.59
N PHE A 332 -0.71 -13.21 10.64
CA PHE A 332 -0.58 -12.79 9.25
C PHE A 332 -1.49 -11.59 8.98
N GLU A 333 -1.08 -10.67 8.12
CA GLU A 333 -1.94 -9.68 7.49
C GLU A 333 -1.92 -9.88 5.99
N PHE A 334 -3.09 -9.80 5.37
CA PHE A 334 -3.28 -9.83 3.93
C PHE A 334 -3.90 -8.51 3.49
N ARG A 335 -3.21 -7.79 2.61
CA ARG A 335 -3.74 -6.55 2.03
C ARG A 335 -4.77 -6.85 0.94
N ILE A 336 -6.02 -6.50 1.17
CA ILE A 336 -7.10 -6.73 0.21
C ILE A 336 -7.16 -5.52 -0.72
N ASN A 337 -6.32 -5.53 -1.76
CA ASN A 337 -6.28 -4.48 -2.77
C ASN A 337 -7.30 -4.74 -3.89
N GLY A 338 -7.88 -3.66 -4.44
CA GLY A 338 -8.70 -3.64 -5.65
C GLY A 338 -7.86 -3.75 -6.92
N GLU A 339 -7.12 -4.85 -7.04
CA GLU A 339 -6.19 -5.15 -8.13
C GLU A 339 -6.53 -6.53 -8.71
N ASP A 340 -6.22 -6.78 -9.99
CA ASP A 340 -6.47 -8.06 -10.67
C ASP A 340 -5.17 -8.88 -10.82
N PRO A 341 -4.88 -9.85 -9.94
CA PRO A 341 -3.67 -10.67 -10.04
C PRO A 341 -3.59 -11.45 -11.36
N GLY A 342 -4.73 -11.83 -11.95
CA GLY A 342 -4.76 -12.56 -13.23
C GLY A 342 -4.37 -11.69 -14.43
N ARG A 343 -4.33 -10.36 -14.25
CA ARG A 343 -3.84 -9.40 -15.24
C ARG A 343 -2.56 -8.69 -14.78
N GLY A 344 -1.76 -9.33 -13.93
CA GLY A 344 -0.51 -8.74 -13.44
C GLY A 344 -0.74 -7.62 -12.41
N PHE A 345 -1.79 -7.76 -11.60
CA PHE A 345 -2.20 -6.82 -10.55
C PHE A 345 -2.58 -5.43 -11.04
N LEU A 346 -3.22 -5.35 -12.21
CA LEU A 346 -3.76 -4.07 -12.67
C LEU A 346 -4.81 -3.55 -11.68
N PRO A 347 -4.70 -2.28 -11.25
CA PRO A 347 -5.77 -1.65 -10.48
C PRO A 347 -7.10 -1.70 -11.22
N ALA A 348 -8.15 -2.06 -10.50
CA ALA A 348 -9.48 -2.29 -11.04
C ALA A 348 -10.50 -1.42 -10.29
N PRO A 349 -10.56 -0.10 -10.53
CA PRO A 349 -11.57 0.75 -9.93
C PRO A 349 -12.97 0.28 -10.31
N GLY A 350 -13.91 0.38 -9.38
CA GLY A 350 -15.24 -0.19 -9.54
C GLY A 350 -16.08 -0.04 -8.28
N THR A 351 -17.30 -0.56 -8.34
CA THR A 351 -18.19 -0.60 -7.19
C THR A 351 -18.10 -1.96 -6.53
N VAL A 352 -17.93 -1.99 -5.21
CA VAL A 352 -18.02 -3.21 -4.41
C VAL A 352 -19.51 -3.59 -4.32
N THR A 353 -19.98 -4.53 -5.12
CA THR A 353 -21.41 -4.91 -5.13
C THR A 353 -21.77 -5.80 -3.94
N LEU A 354 -20.83 -6.63 -3.50
CA LEU A 354 -20.92 -7.44 -2.31
C LEU A 354 -19.60 -7.36 -1.54
N PHE A 355 -19.68 -7.08 -0.24
CA PHE A 355 -18.59 -7.19 0.71
C PHE A 355 -19.02 -8.10 1.86
N SER A 356 -18.59 -9.36 1.82
CA SER A 356 -18.92 -10.37 2.83
C SER A 356 -17.61 -10.85 3.49
N PRO A 357 -17.18 -10.21 4.58
CA PRO A 357 -15.93 -10.56 5.25
C PRO A 357 -16.04 -11.87 6.05
N PRO A 358 -14.92 -12.59 6.23
CA PRO A 358 -14.88 -13.79 7.05
C PRO A 358 -15.00 -13.43 8.54
N THR A 359 -15.44 -14.40 9.35
CA THR A 359 -15.54 -14.24 10.81
C THR A 359 -14.99 -15.47 11.54
N GLY A 360 -15.03 -15.43 12.88
CA GLY A 360 -14.65 -16.55 13.74
C GLY A 360 -13.30 -16.36 14.45
N PRO A 361 -12.82 -17.40 15.16
CA PRO A 361 -11.64 -17.30 16.02
C PRO A 361 -10.37 -16.86 15.28
N GLY A 362 -9.70 -15.85 15.83
CA GLY A 362 -8.43 -15.34 15.30
C GLY A 362 -8.57 -14.57 13.99
N VAL A 363 -9.76 -14.03 13.68
CA VAL A 363 -9.99 -13.17 12.51
C VAL A 363 -10.26 -11.74 12.97
N ARG A 364 -9.42 -10.81 12.51
CA ARG A 364 -9.63 -9.36 12.60
C ARG A 364 -9.71 -8.78 11.19
N LEU A 365 -10.54 -7.75 11.02
CA LEU A 365 -10.68 -7.03 9.76
C LEU A 365 -10.70 -5.52 10.00
N ASP A 366 -9.72 -4.83 9.42
CA ASP A 366 -9.69 -3.37 9.36
C ASP A 366 -10.05 -2.97 7.93
N ALA A 367 -11.25 -2.40 7.72
CA ALA A 367 -11.80 -2.12 6.39
C ALA A 367 -12.17 -0.63 6.23
N GLY A 368 -11.93 -0.10 5.03
CA GLY A 368 -12.34 1.25 4.62
C GLY A 368 -13.57 1.26 3.71
N VAL A 369 -14.12 0.08 3.40
CA VAL A 369 -15.19 -0.13 2.43
C VAL A 369 -16.27 -1.05 2.97
N GLU A 370 -17.42 -1.03 2.30
CA GLU A 370 -18.60 -1.89 2.52
C GLU A 370 -19.32 -2.12 1.18
N SER A 371 -20.32 -3.00 1.14
CA SER A 371 -21.18 -3.16 -0.03
C SER A 371 -21.79 -1.81 -0.46
N GLY A 372 -21.67 -1.49 -1.75
CA GLY A 372 -22.07 -0.21 -2.34
C GLY A 372 -20.96 0.84 -2.40
N SER A 373 -19.79 0.60 -1.79
CA SER A 373 -18.64 1.52 -1.87
C SER A 373 -18.12 1.63 -3.30
N VAL A 374 -17.79 2.85 -3.72
CA VAL A 374 -17.23 3.15 -5.05
C VAL A 374 -15.74 3.45 -4.92
N ILE A 375 -14.92 2.67 -5.61
CA ILE A 375 -13.46 2.80 -5.60
C ILE A 375 -13.03 3.53 -6.87
N GLY A 376 -12.68 4.81 -6.72
CA GLY A 376 -12.18 5.64 -7.81
C GLY A 376 -10.67 5.44 -8.07
N PRO A 377 -10.18 5.85 -9.25
CA PRO A 377 -8.77 5.72 -9.62
C PRO A 377 -7.83 6.72 -8.91
N ALA A 378 -8.39 7.71 -8.21
CA ALA A 378 -7.63 8.78 -7.58
C ALA A 378 -6.91 8.36 -6.28
N TRP A 379 -7.23 7.18 -5.74
CA TRP A 379 -6.82 6.76 -4.40
C TRP A 379 -6.09 5.42 -4.42
N ASP A 380 -5.49 5.09 -3.27
CA ASP A 380 -4.88 3.78 -3.03
C ASP A 380 -5.88 2.63 -3.22
N SER A 381 -5.40 1.50 -3.73
CA SER A 381 -6.22 0.32 -4.03
C SER A 381 -6.61 -0.50 -2.79
N LEU A 382 -6.04 -0.23 -1.61
CA LEU A 382 -6.31 -0.99 -0.38
C LEU A 382 -7.76 -0.80 0.09
N LEU A 383 -8.52 -1.88 0.09
CA LEU A 383 -9.93 -1.93 0.52
C LEU A 383 -10.04 -2.28 2.00
N ALA A 384 -9.28 -3.28 2.42
CA ALA A 384 -9.26 -3.81 3.77
C ALA A 384 -7.95 -4.54 4.08
N LYS A 385 -7.70 -4.81 5.36
CA LYS A 385 -6.64 -5.65 5.88
C LYS A 385 -7.27 -6.82 6.61
N LEU A 386 -7.01 -8.03 6.12
CA LEU A 386 -7.45 -9.26 6.77
C LEU A 386 -6.31 -9.75 7.67
N VAL A 387 -6.53 -9.75 8.97
CA VAL A 387 -5.53 -10.11 9.97
C VAL A 387 -5.92 -11.43 10.61
N ILE A 388 -5.01 -12.40 10.59
CA ILE A 388 -5.25 -13.77 11.02
C ILE A 388 -4.24 -14.20 12.06
N THR A 389 -4.72 -14.48 13.27
CA THR A 389 -3.90 -14.82 14.43
C THR A 389 -4.09 -16.29 14.82
N GLY A 390 -3.00 -16.97 15.16
CA GLY A 390 -2.97 -18.34 15.70
C GLY A 390 -1.95 -18.48 16.83
N ALA A 391 -2.03 -19.57 17.59
CA ALA A 391 -1.05 -19.89 18.62
C ALA A 391 0.33 -20.28 18.03
N THR A 392 0.35 -20.69 16.76
CA THR A 392 1.55 -20.98 15.98
C THR A 392 1.38 -20.45 14.56
N ARG A 393 2.48 -20.26 13.83
CA ARG A 393 2.45 -19.90 12.40
C ARG A 393 1.61 -20.87 11.58
N GLN A 394 1.73 -22.17 11.86
CA GLN A 394 0.94 -23.22 11.20
C GLN A 394 -0.57 -23.07 11.45
N GLN A 395 -0.98 -22.84 12.70
CA GLN A 395 -2.40 -22.62 13.00
C GLN A 395 -2.92 -21.33 12.35
N ALA A 396 -2.11 -20.27 12.32
CA ALA A 396 -2.48 -19.02 11.64
C ALA A 396 -2.66 -19.25 10.13
N LEU A 397 -1.80 -20.07 9.48
CA LEU A 397 -1.97 -20.48 8.07
C LEU A 397 -3.25 -21.28 7.83
N GLU A 398 -3.58 -22.24 8.70
CA GLU A 398 -4.82 -23.02 8.61
C GLU A 398 -6.06 -22.12 8.72
N ARG A 399 -6.04 -21.16 9.63
CA ARG A 399 -7.09 -20.14 9.76
C ARG A 399 -7.14 -19.21 8.56
N ALA A 400 -5.98 -18.84 7.99
CA ALA A 400 -5.89 -17.95 6.84
C ALA A 400 -6.52 -18.61 5.61
N ARG A 401 -6.24 -19.90 5.36
CA ARG A 401 -6.90 -20.66 4.28
C ARG A 401 -8.41 -20.62 4.39
N ARG A 402 -8.95 -20.86 5.59
CA ARG A 402 -10.39 -20.77 5.87
C ARG A 402 -10.93 -19.36 5.61
N ALA A 403 -10.35 -18.36 6.25
CA ALA A 403 -10.83 -16.98 6.19
C ALA A 403 -10.77 -16.42 4.75
N LEU A 404 -9.69 -16.68 4.02
CA LEU A 404 -9.56 -16.26 2.62
C LEU A 404 -10.55 -16.98 1.72
N ALA A 405 -10.87 -18.26 1.97
CA ALA A 405 -11.89 -18.99 1.23
C ALA A 405 -13.30 -18.44 1.49
N GLU A 406 -13.59 -18.03 2.73
CA GLU A 406 -14.87 -17.43 3.14
C GLU A 406 -15.05 -15.98 2.67
N PHE A 407 -13.95 -15.21 2.49
CA PHE A 407 -14.03 -13.80 2.10
C PHE A 407 -14.52 -13.64 0.66
N GLN A 408 -15.69 -13.01 0.50
CA GLN A 408 -16.26 -12.67 -0.80
C GLN A 408 -16.28 -11.14 -0.99
N VAL A 409 -15.71 -10.71 -2.11
CA VAL A 409 -15.81 -9.34 -2.63
C VAL A 409 -16.20 -9.45 -4.09
N GLU A 410 -17.31 -8.83 -4.48
CA GLU A 410 -17.83 -8.84 -5.85
C GLU A 410 -17.92 -7.42 -6.43
N GLY A 411 -18.08 -7.33 -7.75
CA GLY A 411 -18.24 -6.08 -8.49
C GLY A 411 -16.92 -5.45 -8.96
N MET A 412 -15.79 -5.90 -8.41
CA MET A 412 -14.44 -5.51 -8.84
C MET A 412 -13.43 -6.63 -8.60
N ALA A 413 -12.28 -6.56 -9.28
CA ALA A 413 -11.18 -7.47 -9.03
C ALA A 413 -10.53 -7.18 -7.66
N THR A 414 -10.02 -8.22 -7.01
CA THR A 414 -9.27 -8.09 -5.75
C THR A 414 -8.05 -9.00 -5.71
N ALA A 415 -7.12 -8.72 -4.79
CA ALA A 415 -5.96 -9.57 -4.52
C ALA A 415 -6.30 -10.89 -3.78
N ILE A 416 -7.56 -11.13 -3.38
CA ILE A 416 -7.96 -12.34 -2.63
C ILE A 416 -7.56 -13.66 -3.33
N PRO A 417 -7.75 -13.84 -4.66
CA PRO A 417 -7.32 -15.05 -5.35
C PRO A 417 -5.81 -15.29 -5.26
N PHE A 418 -5.01 -14.22 -5.24
CA PHE A 418 -3.56 -14.32 -5.04
C PHE A 418 -3.23 -14.79 -3.62
N HIS A 419 -3.85 -14.18 -2.61
CA HIS A 419 -3.66 -14.59 -1.22
C HIS A 419 -4.03 -16.06 -0.99
N ARG A 420 -5.10 -16.55 -1.63
CA ARG A 420 -5.49 -17.97 -1.62
C ARG A 420 -4.41 -18.88 -2.21
N ALA A 421 -3.79 -18.48 -3.31
CA ALA A 421 -2.68 -19.23 -3.91
C ALA A 421 -1.45 -19.24 -2.99
N VAL A 422 -1.08 -18.07 -2.45
CA VAL A 422 0.07 -17.91 -1.55
C VAL A 422 0.00 -18.81 -0.31
N VAL A 423 -1.14 -18.85 0.39
CA VAL A 423 -1.26 -19.68 1.61
C VAL A 423 -1.25 -21.19 1.34
N ALA A 424 -1.33 -21.59 0.07
CA ALA A 424 -1.19 -22.97 -0.38
C ALA A 424 0.18 -23.27 -1.02
N ASP A 425 0.98 -22.24 -1.32
CA ASP A 425 2.27 -22.36 -1.98
C ASP A 425 3.34 -22.87 -1.01
N PRO A 426 4.07 -23.96 -1.31
CA PRO A 426 5.14 -24.48 -0.46
C PRO A 426 6.28 -23.49 -0.21
N ALA A 427 6.51 -22.53 -1.11
CA ALA A 427 7.52 -21.49 -0.92
C ALA A 427 7.18 -20.59 0.28
N PHE A 428 5.89 -20.34 0.56
CA PHE A 428 5.42 -19.50 1.68
C PHE A 428 4.96 -20.33 2.90
N ALA A 429 4.31 -21.46 2.64
CA ALA A 429 3.75 -22.38 3.61
C ALA A 429 4.39 -23.78 3.49
N PRO A 430 5.72 -23.91 3.73
CA PRO A 430 6.39 -25.20 3.65
C PRO A 430 5.84 -26.17 4.70
N ALA A 431 5.87 -27.47 4.39
CA ALA A 431 5.48 -28.51 5.35
C ALA A 431 6.47 -28.56 6.54
N GLU A 432 7.75 -28.35 6.27
CA GLU A 432 8.83 -28.32 7.26
C GLU A 432 9.89 -27.28 6.86
N GLY A 433 10.54 -26.67 7.84
CA GLY A 433 11.64 -25.72 7.61
C GLY A 433 11.21 -24.28 7.30
N PRO A 434 12.20 -23.42 6.95
CA PRO A 434 11.94 -22.03 6.62
C PRO A 434 11.25 -21.89 5.25
N PHE A 435 10.48 -20.82 5.07
CA PHE A 435 9.97 -20.44 3.76
C PHE A 435 11.11 -19.96 2.84
N THR A 436 10.87 -19.97 1.53
CA THR A 436 11.84 -19.48 0.51
C THR A 436 11.42 -18.15 -0.11
N VAL A 437 10.29 -17.58 0.32
CA VAL A 437 9.85 -16.24 -0.12
C VAL A 437 10.90 -15.19 0.22
N HIS A 438 11.17 -14.34 -0.77
CA HIS A 438 12.01 -13.16 -0.67
C HIS A 438 11.33 -11.98 -1.38
N THR A 439 11.90 -10.78 -1.23
CA THR A 439 11.38 -9.50 -1.75
C THR A 439 11.10 -9.38 -3.25
N ARG A 440 11.45 -10.40 -4.06
CA ARG A 440 11.25 -10.49 -5.51
C ARG A 440 10.59 -11.79 -5.95
N TRP A 441 10.09 -12.58 -5.00
CA TRP A 441 9.60 -13.93 -5.26
C TRP A 441 8.43 -13.92 -6.24
N ILE A 442 7.53 -12.94 -6.14
CA ILE A 442 6.38 -12.79 -7.06
C ILE A 442 6.85 -12.61 -8.50
N GLU A 443 7.90 -11.84 -8.74
CA GLU A 443 8.41 -11.54 -10.09
C GLU A 443 9.31 -12.64 -10.67
N THR A 444 9.90 -13.48 -9.83
CA THR A 444 11.01 -14.36 -10.25
C THR A 444 10.71 -15.84 -10.11
N GLU A 445 9.84 -16.24 -9.18
CA GLU A 445 9.64 -17.64 -8.81
C GLU A 445 8.16 -18.04 -8.73
N PHE A 446 7.25 -17.10 -8.44
CA PHE A 446 5.82 -17.39 -8.38
C PHE A 446 5.24 -17.69 -9.76
N VAL A 447 4.63 -18.86 -9.90
CA VAL A 447 3.92 -19.26 -11.12
C VAL A 447 2.47 -18.80 -11.01
N ASN A 448 2.14 -17.70 -11.71
CA ASN A 448 0.81 -17.12 -11.65
C ASN A 448 -0.18 -17.82 -12.59
N GLU A 449 -0.98 -18.75 -12.04
CA GLU A 449 -2.07 -19.43 -12.77
C GLU A 449 -3.45 -18.79 -12.51
N ILE A 450 -3.49 -17.62 -11.87
CA ILE A 450 -4.75 -16.96 -11.51
C ILE A 450 -5.41 -16.43 -12.78
N LYS A 451 -6.68 -16.78 -12.97
CA LYS A 451 -7.45 -16.29 -14.11
C LYS A 451 -7.76 -14.79 -13.95
N PRO A 452 -7.67 -14.00 -15.04
CA PRO A 452 -8.17 -12.63 -15.06
C PRO A 452 -9.58 -12.52 -14.49
N PHE A 453 -9.83 -11.45 -13.74
CA PHE A 453 -11.18 -11.16 -13.27
C PHE A 453 -12.10 -10.89 -14.47
N ALA A 454 -13.14 -11.71 -14.61
CA ALA A 454 -14.23 -11.43 -15.53
C ALA A 454 -15.31 -10.70 -14.73
N ALA A 455 -15.48 -9.41 -14.98
CA ALA A 455 -16.70 -8.74 -14.54
C ALA A 455 -17.88 -9.56 -15.09
N PRO A 456 -18.96 -9.77 -14.32
CA PRO A 456 -20.20 -10.23 -14.91
C PRO A 456 -20.42 -9.34 -16.14
N ALA A 457 -20.54 -9.95 -17.32
CA ALA A 457 -21.05 -9.21 -18.46
C ALA A 457 -22.28 -8.50 -17.91
N ASP A 458 -22.40 -7.17 -18.11
CA ASP A 458 -23.68 -6.51 -17.92
C ASP A 458 -24.67 -7.47 -18.55
N ALA A 459 -25.46 -8.16 -17.72
CA ALA A 459 -26.58 -8.89 -18.24
C ALA A 459 -27.27 -7.77 -19.00
N GLU A 460 -27.31 -7.88 -20.33
CA GLU A 460 -28.31 -7.17 -21.09
C GLU A 460 -29.55 -7.36 -20.21
N ALA A 461 -30.04 -6.25 -19.66
CA ALA A 461 -31.24 -6.27 -18.86
C ALA A 461 -32.36 -6.61 -19.82
N ASP A 462 -32.40 -7.86 -20.27
CA ASP A 462 -33.61 -8.62 -20.39
C ASP A 462 -34.24 -8.47 -19.02
N GLU A 463 -35.32 -7.68 -19.00
CA GLU A 463 -36.21 -7.55 -17.87
C GLU A 463 -36.78 -8.93 -17.53
N GLU A 464 -35.97 -9.81 -16.94
CA GLU A 464 -36.47 -11.00 -16.26
C GLU A 464 -37.06 -10.54 -14.92
N PRO A 465 -38.31 -10.94 -14.60
CA PRO A 465 -38.96 -10.51 -13.37
C PRO A 465 -38.18 -11.05 -12.17
N GLY A 466 -37.46 -10.14 -11.48
CA GLY A 466 -36.60 -10.47 -10.35
C GLY A 466 -37.35 -11.23 -9.26
N ARG A 467 -36.65 -12.08 -8.50
CA ARG A 467 -37.22 -12.75 -7.34
C ARG A 467 -36.84 -12.03 -6.05
N GLU A 468 -37.77 -11.92 -5.13
CA GLU A 468 -37.58 -11.36 -3.79
C GLU A 468 -37.69 -12.50 -2.76
N THR A 469 -36.77 -12.57 -1.80
CA THR A 469 -36.78 -13.58 -0.74
C THR A 469 -37.41 -13.00 0.52
N VAL A 470 -38.51 -13.58 0.96
CA VAL A 470 -39.21 -13.19 2.18
C VAL A 470 -39.09 -14.30 3.22
N VAL A 471 -38.81 -13.90 4.46
CA VAL A 471 -38.74 -14.81 5.59
C VAL A 471 -40.14 -14.94 6.19
N VAL A 472 -40.68 -16.16 6.23
CA VAL A 472 -41.98 -16.45 6.82
C VAL A 472 -41.85 -17.54 7.89
N GLU A 473 -42.68 -17.46 8.92
CA GLU A 473 -42.73 -18.46 9.97
C GLU A 473 -44.01 -19.29 9.82
N VAL A 474 -43.86 -20.60 9.57
CA VAL A 474 -44.98 -21.54 9.42
C VAL A 474 -44.81 -22.66 10.43
N GLY A 475 -45.76 -22.80 11.35
CA GLY A 475 -45.73 -23.85 12.37
C GLY A 475 -44.53 -23.77 13.34
N GLY A 476 -44.05 -22.57 13.64
CA GLY A 476 -42.93 -22.34 14.58
C GLY A 476 -41.53 -22.55 13.98
N LYS A 477 -41.41 -22.65 12.65
CA LYS A 477 -40.13 -22.73 11.94
C LYS A 477 -39.98 -21.59 10.95
N ARG A 478 -38.83 -20.92 11.01
CA ARG A 478 -38.40 -19.87 10.09
C ARG A 478 -38.00 -20.49 8.76
N LEU A 479 -38.64 -20.07 7.68
CA LEU A 479 -38.38 -20.52 6.31
C LEU A 479 -38.13 -19.30 5.42
N GLU A 480 -37.15 -19.41 4.52
CA GLU A 480 -36.89 -18.41 3.48
C GLU A 480 -37.54 -18.85 2.18
N VAL A 481 -38.46 -18.03 1.67
CA VAL A 481 -39.23 -18.33 0.46
C VAL A 481 -38.92 -17.27 -0.60
N SER A 482 -38.45 -17.72 -1.76
CA SER A 482 -38.16 -16.87 -2.92
C SER A 482 -39.39 -16.77 -3.82
N LEU A 483 -39.91 -15.56 -3.98
CA LEU A 483 -41.12 -15.26 -4.76
C LEU A 483 -40.78 -14.36 -5.95
N PRO A 484 -41.46 -14.48 -7.10
CA PRO A 484 -41.37 -13.49 -8.17
C PRO A 484 -41.83 -12.11 -7.67
N THR A 485 -41.13 -11.04 -8.04
CA THR A 485 -41.45 -9.65 -7.65
C THR A 485 -42.88 -9.23 -8.02
N SER A 486 -43.51 -9.87 -9.01
CA SER A 486 -44.91 -9.65 -9.38
C SER A 486 -45.92 -10.06 -8.30
N LEU A 487 -45.53 -10.91 -7.33
CA LEU A 487 -46.34 -11.32 -6.18
C LEU A 487 -45.97 -10.58 -4.88
N GLY A 488 -44.91 -9.75 -4.88
CA GLY A 488 -44.48 -8.93 -3.74
C GLY A 488 -45.38 -7.71 -3.57
N MET A 489 -46.13 -7.63 -2.48
CA MET A 489 -47.21 -6.66 -2.30
C MET A 489 -46.76 -5.19 -2.15
N SER A 490 -47.39 -4.35 -2.98
CA SER A 490 -47.61 -2.91 -2.81
C SER A 490 -48.41 -2.59 -1.54
N LEU A 491 -47.73 -2.43 -0.40
CA LEU A 491 -48.31 -1.82 0.80
C LEU A 491 -47.30 -0.86 1.46
N ALA A 492 -47.15 0.33 0.87
CA ALA A 492 -47.04 1.63 1.54
C ALA A 492 -46.39 2.67 0.61
N ARG A 493 -47.21 3.44 -0.10
CA ARG A 493 -47.04 4.89 -0.37
C ARG A 493 -48.13 5.40 -1.29
N THR A 494 -49.20 5.91 -0.68
CA THR A 494 -50.16 6.81 -1.32
C THR A 494 -49.55 8.21 -1.43
N GLY A 495 -49.50 8.74 -2.65
CA GLY A 495 -49.61 10.17 -2.95
C GLY A 495 -48.36 11.04 -2.82
N LEU A 496 -47.71 11.35 -3.94
CA LEU A 496 -47.53 12.71 -4.49
C LEU A 496 -46.74 12.62 -5.81
N ALA A 497 -47.21 13.37 -6.81
CA ALA A 497 -46.74 13.37 -8.18
C ALA A 497 -45.35 14.03 -8.35
N ALA A 498 -44.57 13.55 -9.33
CA ALA A 498 -44.10 14.31 -10.49
C ALA A 498 -42.82 13.73 -11.13
N GLY A 499 -42.79 13.73 -12.46
CA GLY A 499 -41.57 13.99 -13.23
C GLY A 499 -40.94 12.81 -13.97
N ALA A 500 -41.39 12.57 -15.20
CA ALA A 500 -40.65 11.76 -16.17
C ALA A 500 -39.29 12.41 -16.49
N LYS A 501 -38.20 11.66 -16.29
CA LYS A 501 -36.84 12.06 -16.72
C LYS A 501 -36.63 11.73 -18.21
N PRO A 502 -35.91 12.57 -18.98
CA PRO A 502 -35.72 12.37 -20.42
C PRO A 502 -34.73 11.23 -20.72
N LYS A 503 -35.02 10.47 -21.78
CA LYS A 503 -34.16 9.39 -22.31
C LYS A 503 -32.77 9.96 -22.69
N ARG A 504 -31.73 9.45 -22.05
CA ARG A 504 -30.33 9.68 -22.43
C ARG A 504 -30.05 8.96 -23.76
N ARG A 505 -29.47 9.68 -24.73
CA ARG A 505 -28.97 9.14 -26.00
C ARG A 505 -27.91 8.07 -25.72
N ALA A 506 -28.00 6.96 -26.45
CA ALA A 506 -27.06 5.85 -26.40
C ALA A 506 -25.61 6.34 -26.59
N LYS A 507 -24.77 6.08 -25.59
CA LYS A 507 -23.32 6.18 -25.70
C LYS A 507 -22.86 4.94 -26.47
N LYS A 508 -22.06 5.14 -27.52
CA LYS A 508 -21.42 4.06 -28.28
C LYS A 508 -20.62 3.15 -27.33
N LYS A 509 -20.82 1.84 -27.52
CA LYS A 509 -20.06 0.72 -26.95
C LYS A 509 -18.55 1.00 -26.95
N ALA A 510 -17.88 0.70 -25.84
CA ALA A 510 -16.43 0.57 -25.77
C ALA A 510 -16.07 -0.82 -25.22
N ALA A 511 -14.98 -1.36 -25.76
CA ALA A 511 -14.26 -2.59 -25.42
C ALA A 511 -14.90 -3.93 -25.83
N ALA A 512 -14.52 -4.39 -27.03
CA ALA A 512 -14.20 -5.80 -27.25
C ALA A 512 -12.67 -5.96 -27.12
N ALA A 513 -12.23 -7.19 -26.86
CA ALA A 513 -10.83 -7.62 -26.85
C ALA A 513 -10.06 -7.10 -28.07
N ALA A 514 -8.74 -6.94 -27.93
CA ALA A 514 -7.84 -6.52 -29.00
C ALA A 514 -7.92 -7.47 -30.21
N SER A 515 -8.82 -7.19 -31.12
CA SER A 515 -8.88 -7.74 -32.47
C SER A 515 -8.94 -6.54 -33.43
N GLY A 516 -7.78 -5.99 -33.75
CA GLY A 516 -7.63 -4.85 -34.65
C GLY A 516 -6.22 -4.29 -34.64
N ASP A 517 -5.95 -3.34 -35.55
CA ASP A 517 -4.66 -2.65 -35.65
C ASP A 517 -4.40 -1.73 -34.45
N THR A 518 -5.43 -1.35 -33.69
CA THR A 518 -5.31 -0.36 -32.61
C THR A 518 -4.71 -0.94 -31.33
N LEU A 519 -3.58 -0.37 -30.89
CA LEU A 519 -3.03 -0.56 -29.56
C LEU A 519 -3.66 0.47 -28.62
N ALA A 520 -4.46 0.00 -27.66
CA ALA A 520 -5.17 0.86 -26.70
C ALA A 520 -4.57 0.77 -25.30
N SER A 521 -4.65 1.86 -24.55
CA SER A 521 -4.24 1.90 -23.14
C SER A 521 -5.13 0.99 -22.30
N PRO A 522 -4.59 0.01 -21.57
CA PRO A 522 -5.39 -0.87 -20.73
C PRO A 522 -5.93 -0.17 -19.48
N MET A 523 -5.35 0.98 -19.11
CA MET A 523 -5.66 1.70 -17.89
C MET A 523 -5.57 3.22 -18.07
N GLN A 524 -6.07 3.97 -17.08
CA GLN A 524 -5.79 5.39 -16.99
C GLN A 524 -4.40 5.59 -16.37
N GLY A 525 -3.57 6.45 -16.96
CA GLY A 525 -2.22 6.70 -16.48
C GLY A 525 -1.56 7.87 -17.23
N THR A 526 -0.33 8.18 -16.85
CA THR A 526 0.51 9.19 -17.49
C THR A 526 1.59 8.50 -18.30
N ILE A 527 1.81 8.90 -19.56
CA ILE A 527 2.90 8.36 -20.37
C ILE A 527 4.22 8.88 -19.81
N VAL A 528 5.11 7.99 -19.37
CA VAL A 528 6.44 8.36 -18.83
C VAL A 528 7.55 8.14 -19.84
N LYS A 529 7.33 7.28 -20.83
CA LYS A 529 8.28 7.04 -21.91
C LYS A 529 7.55 6.69 -23.20
N VAL A 530 8.04 7.22 -24.31
CA VAL A 530 7.68 6.79 -25.67
C VAL A 530 8.94 6.17 -26.26
N ALA A 531 8.86 4.93 -26.71
CA ALA A 531 10.01 4.14 -27.15
C ALA A 531 10.10 3.98 -28.67
N VAL A 532 9.10 4.45 -29.42
CA VAL A 532 9.02 4.38 -30.88
C VAL A 532 8.58 5.69 -31.50
N GLU A 533 8.86 5.85 -32.79
CA GLU A 533 8.47 7.01 -33.60
C GLU A 533 7.29 6.68 -34.54
N GLU A 534 6.56 7.72 -34.96
CA GLU A 534 5.53 7.59 -36.00
C GLU A 534 6.18 7.06 -37.30
N GLY A 535 5.62 5.98 -37.86
CA GLY A 535 6.14 5.34 -39.06
C GLY A 535 7.27 4.33 -38.82
N GLN A 536 7.65 4.05 -37.58
CA GLN A 536 8.65 3.04 -37.24
C GLN A 536 8.07 1.61 -37.40
N GLU A 537 8.86 0.70 -37.98
CA GLU A 537 8.56 -0.74 -37.98
C GLU A 537 8.89 -1.33 -36.60
N VAL A 538 7.98 -2.14 -36.08
CA VAL A 538 8.09 -2.82 -34.79
C VAL A 538 7.75 -4.30 -34.97
N ASP A 539 8.44 -5.16 -34.23
CA ASP A 539 8.10 -6.57 -34.10
C ASP A 539 7.07 -6.79 -32.99
N GLU A 540 6.36 -7.93 -33.02
CA GLU A 540 5.48 -8.31 -31.93
C GLU A 540 6.28 -8.43 -30.62
N GLY A 541 5.80 -7.75 -29.57
CA GLY A 541 6.48 -7.68 -28.29
C GLY A 541 7.43 -6.49 -28.11
N ASP A 542 7.68 -5.68 -29.14
CA ASP A 542 8.50 -4.47 -28.99
C ASP A 542 7.82 -3.42 -28.11
N LEU A 543 8.61 -2.69 -27.32
CA LEU A 543 8.09 -1.65 -26.43
C LEU A 543 7.63 -0.42 -27.22
N ILE A 544 6.38 0.02 -27.02
CA ILE A 544 5.81 1.20 -27.67
C ILE A 544 5.82 2.42 -26.74
N VAL A 545 5.19 2.29 -25.57
CA VAL A 545 5.16 3.33 -24.53
C VAL A 545 5.29 2.70 -23.14
N VAL A 546 5.65 3.50 -22.15
CA VAL A 546 5.54 3.14 -20.72
C VAL A 546 4.54 4.08 -20.08
N LEU A 547 3.54 3.52 -19.42
CA LEU A 547 2.52 4.24 -18.66
C LEU A 547 2.86 4.18 -17.18
N GLU A 548 2.71 5.28 -16.46
CA GLU A 548 2.72 5.31 -14.99
C GLU A 548 1.29 5.48 -14.48
N ALA A 549 0.85 4.56 -13.64
CA ALA A 549 -0.41 4.67 -12.92
C ALA A 549 -0.23 4.07 -11.52
N MET A 550 -0.77 4.74 -10.51
CA MET A 550 -0.71 4.28 -9.11
C MET A 550 0.71 3.90 -8.66
N LYS A 551 1.69 4.75 -9.01
CA LYS A 551 3.14 4.58 -8.74
C LYS A 551 3.78 3.36 -9.41
N MET A 552 3.11 2.72 -10.36
CA MET A 552 3.66 1.63 -11.15
C MET A 552 3.88 2.05 -12.58
N GLU A 553 5.06 1.74 -13.10
CA GLU A 553 5.33 1.75 -14.53
C GLU A 553 4.85 0.45 -15.17
N GLN A 554 4.16 0.58 -16.30
CA GLN A 554 3.70 -0.51 -17.13
C GLN A 554 4.17 -0.29 -18.57
N PRO A 555 5.06 -1.16 -19.08
CA PRO A 555 5.36 -1.17 -20.51
C PRO A 555 4.12 -1.63 -21.29
N LEU A 556 3.84 -0.91 -22.38
CA LEU A 556 2.86 -1.27 -23.38
C LEU A 556 3.61 -1.69 -24.64
N ASN A 557 3.49 -2.97 -24.98
CA ASN A 557 4.23 -3.59 -26.07
C ASN A 557 3.33 -3.77 -27.30
N ALA A 558 3.94 -3.87 -28.47
CA ALA A 558 3.30 -4.16 -29.74
C ALA A 558 2.59 -5.52 -29.68
N HIS A 559 1.29 -5.54 -29.99
CA HIS A 559 0.49 -6.78 -30.02
C HIS A 559 0.61 -7.56 -31.33
N LYS A 560 1.29 -6.99 -32.33
CA LYS A 560 1.67 -7.63 -33.59
C LYS A 560 2.84 -6.87 -34.23
N ALA A 561 3.50 -7.48 -35.20
CA ALA A 561 4.48 -6.77 -36.04
C ALA A 561 3.78 -5.82 -37.02
N GLY A 562 4.45 -4.72 -37.38
CA GLY A 562 3.98 -3.77 -38.39
C GLY A 562 4.56 -2.38 -38.22
N THR A 563 4.03 -1.42 -38.97
CA THR A 563 4.39 0.00 -38.90
C THR A 563 3.46 0.75 -37.94
N VAL A 564 4.05 1.49 -37.00
CA VAL A 564 3.32 2.38 -36.07
C VAL A 564 2.72 3.56 -36.83
N LYS A 565 1.41 3.79 -36.66
CA LYS A 565 0.69 4.94 -37.21
C LYS A 565 -0.24 5.58 -36.19
N GLY A 566 -0.43 6.89 -36.29
CA GLY A 566 -1.32 7.64 -35.41
C GLY A 566 -0.86 7.66 -33.95
N LEU A 567 0.45 7.65 -33.70
CA LEU A 567 1.03 7.75 -32.37
C LEU A 567 0.66 9.11 -31.76
N SER A 568 -0.25 9.08 -30.79
CA SER A 568 -0.77 10.27 -30.09
C SER A 568 -0.19 10.42 -28.68
N ALA A 569 0.83 9.63 -28.36
CA ALA A 569 1.44 9.58 -27.04
C ALA A 569 2.58 10.60 -26.89
N GLU A 570 2.46 11.48 -25.90
CA GLU A 570 3.51 12.41 -25.48
C GLU A 570 3.92 12.13 -24.04
N VAL A 571 5.22 12.23 -23.73
CA VAL A 571 5.71 12.09 -22.35
C VAL A 571 5.11 13.18 -21.47
N GLY A 572 4.54 12.79 -20.33
CA GLY A 572 3.75 13.64 -19.44
C GLY A 572 2.26 13.71 -19.79
N GLY A 573 1.86 13.19 -20.95
CA GLY A 573 0.46 13.13 -21.38
C GLY A 573 -0.37 12.14 -20.56
N SER A 574 -1.58 12.54 -20.16
CA SER A 574 -2.52 11.64 -19.47
C SER A 574 -3.39 10.90 -20.49
N VAL A 575 -3.49 9.58 -20.32
CA VAL A 575 -4.34 8.68 -21.14
C VAL A 575 -5.41 8.05 -20.28
N THR A 576 -6.58 7.82 -20.86
CA THR A 576 -7.70 7.12 -20.20
C THR A 576 -7.72 5.65 -20.58
N SER A 577 -8.32 4.80 -19.75
CA SER A 577 -8.50 3.38 -20.08
C SER A 577 -9.32 3.25 -21.38
N GLY A 578 -8.82 2.43 -22.32
CA GLY A 578 -9.39 2.21 -23.64
C GLY A 578 -9.03 3.28 -24.69
N ALA A 579 -8.26 4.33 -24.34
CA ALA A 579 -7.79 5.31 -25.31
C ALA A 579 -6.79 4.68 -26.29
N ALA A 580 -6.95 4.94 -27.58
CA ALA A 580 -5.99 4.49 -28.60
C ALA A 580 -4.65 5.23 -28.40
N ILE A 581 -3.55 4.47 -28.33
CA ILE A 581 -2.19 4.99 -28.26
C ILE A 581 -1.63 5.17 -29.68
N CYS A 582 -1.70 4.10 -30.47
CA CYS A 582 -1.36 4.07 -31.88
C CYS A 582 -2.12 2.93 -32.60
N GLU A 583 -1.97 2.85 -33.91
CA GLU A 583 -2.30 1.70 -34.74
C GLU A 583 -1.00 1.03 -35.20
N ILE A 584 -0.96 -0.30 -35.25
CA ILE A 584 0.11 -1.08 -35.85
C ILE A 584 -0.48 -1.67 -37.12
N LYS A 585 0.02 -1.28 -38.28
CA LYS A 585 -0.47 -1.73 -39.59
C LYS A 585 0.58 -2.54 -40.32
N ASP A 586 0.12 -3.54 -41.05
CA ASP A 586 0.98 -4.36 -41.91
C ASP A 586 1.65 -3.54 -43.02
#